data_AF-A0A2D4VVQ8-F1
#
_entry.id   AF-A0A2D4VVQ8-F1
#
_cell.length_a   1.000
_cell.length_b   1.000
_cell.length_c   1.000
_cell.angle_alpha   90.00
_cell.angle_beta   90.00
_cell.angle_gamma   90.00
#
_symmetry.space_group_name_H-M   'P 1'
#
loop_
_entity.id
_entity.type
_entity.pdbx_description
1 polymer ?
#
loop_
_entity_poly.entity_id
_entity_poly.type
_entity_poly.pdbx_seq_one_letter_code
_entity_poly.pdbx_strand_id
1 'polypeptide(L)'
;MSVDPRFFTLVPHTAGTLADLIGAELRGSPDTLIDGAAPFAEAQAGDITFLRGEAGDARPQAGAIVVTQSALADKLGSAVVALVVDNPRLAFAWALTRLV
;
A
#
# COMPACT_ATOMS: atom_id res chain seq x y z
N MET A 1 8.10 5.19 9.22
CA MET A 1 9.48 4.65 9.15
C MET A 1 9.49 3.72 7.97
N SER A 2 10.37 3.95 7.00
CA SER A 2 10.47 3.11 5.81
C SER A 2 11.21 1.81 6.13
N VAL A 3 10.99 0.75 5.35
CA VAL A 3 11.72 -0.50 5.51
C VAL A 3 13.17 -0.28 5.07
N ASP A 4 14.12 -0.55 5.96
CA ASP A 4 15.55 -0.41 5.68
C ASP A 4 16.12 -1.77 5.23
N PRO A 5 16.65 -1.87 3.99
CA PRO A 5 17.12 -3.14 3.43
C PRO A 5 18.36 -3.70 4.14
N ARG A 6 19.03 -2.92 5.01
CA ARG A 6 20.14 -3.41 5.83
C ARG A 6 19.69 -4.33 6.96
N PHE A 7 18.42 -4.23 7.37
CA PHE A 7 17.85 -4.99 8.48
C PHE A 7 16.79 -5.99 8.05
N PHE A 8 16.15 -5.79 6.90
CA PHE A 8 15.05 -6.62 6.42
C PHE A 8 15.32 -7.11 4.99
N THR A 9 15.06 -8.39 4.74
CA THR A 9 15.00 -8.94 3.39
C THR A 9 13.55 -8.96 2.95
N LEU A 10 13.23 -8.27 1.86
CA LEU A 10 11.88 -8.22 1.34
C LEU A 10 11.62 -9.40 0.40
N VAL A 11 10.46 -10.03 0.54
CA VAL A 11 9.90 -10.99 -0.40
C VAL A 11 8.93 -10.21 -1.30
N PRO A 12 9.31 -9.91 -2.56
CA PRO A 12 8.47 -9.10 -3.42
C PRO A 12 7.15 -9.80 -3.72
N HIS A 13 6.04 -9.07 -3.61
CA HIS A 13 4.72 -9.52 -4.02
C HIS A 13 4.14 -8.56 -5.05
N THR A 14 3.30 -9.07 -5.93
CA THR A 14 2.46 -8.19 -6.76
C THR A 14 1.28 -7.68 -5.93
N ALA A 15 0.73 -6.52 -6.30
CA ALA A 15 -0.43 -5.94 -5.63
C ALA A 15 -1.64 -6.90 -5.66
N GLY A 16 -1.84 -7.65 -6.75
CA GLY A 16 -2.88 -8.68 -6.83
C GLY A 16 -2.66 -9.82 -5.83
N THR A 17 -1.45 -10.37 -5.78
CA THR A 17 -1.12 -11.46 -4.83
C THR A 17 -1.31 -11.00 -3.39
N LEU A 18 -0.85 -9.79 -3.07
CA LEU A 18 -0.98 -9.26 -1.72
C LEU A 18 -2.43 -8.95 -1.35
N ALA A 19 -3.24 -8.46 -2.30
CA ALA A 19 -4.67 -8.25 -2.10
C ALA A 19 -5.39 -9.54 -1.69
N ASP A 20 -5.12 -10.65 -2.40
CA ASP A 20 -5.69 -11.96 -2.10
C ASP A 20 -5.25 -12.46 -0.71
N LEU A 21 -3.97 -12.27 -0.36
CA LEU A 21 -3.42 -12.72 0.93
C LEU A 21 -4.01 -11.99 2.14
N ILE A 22 -4.36 -10.72 1.99
CA ILE A 22 -4.92 -9.89 3.08
C ILE A 22 -6.44 -9.72 2.99
N GLY A 23 -7.08 -10.30 1.96
CA GLY A 23 -8.52 -10.19 1.73
C GLY A 23 -8.97 -8.76 1.36
N ALA A 24 -8.16 -8.04 0.59
CA ALA A 24 -8.47 -6.69 0.13
C ALA A 24 -9.09 -6.69 -1.27
N GLU A 25 -9.96 -5.72 -1.53
CA GLU A 25 -10.38 -5.39 -2.91
C GLU A 25 -9.26 -4.55 -3.56
N LEU A 26 -8.75 -5.02 -4.70
CA LEU A 26 -7.75 -4.29 -5.47
C LEU A 26 -8.39 -3.30 -6.43
N ARG A 27 -7.89 -2.05 -6.44
CA ARG A 27 -8.17 -1.05 -7.49
C ARG A 27 -6.87 -0.54 -8.09
N GLY A 28 -6.76 -0.59 -9.42
CA GLY A 28 -5.54 -0.24 -10.15
C GLY A 28 -4.88 -1.48 -10.79
N SER A 29 -3.57 -1.41 -11.03
CA SER A 29 -2.84 -2.48 -11.73
C SER A 29 -2.41 -3.60 -10.77
N PRO A 30 -2.83 -4.87 -11.01
CA PRO A 30 -2.46 -6.01 -10.17
C PRO A 30 -0.98 -6.38 -10.24
N ASP A 31 -0.31 -6.04 -11.36
CA ASP A 31 1.07 -6.42 -11.64
C ASP A 31 2.10 -5.47 -10.99
N THR A 32 1.63 -4.45 -10.28
CA THR A 32 2.50 -3.51 -9.56
C THR A 32 3.28 -4.27 -8.50
N LEU A 33 4.61 -4.28 -8.62
CA LEU A 33 5.50 -4.93 -7.67
C LEU A 33 5.58 -4.12 -6.37
N ILE A 34 5.56 -4.82 -5.25
CA ILE A 34 5.74 -4.25 -3.92
C ILE A 34 7.09 -4.71 -3.39
N ASP A 35 8.01 -3.76 -3.26
CA ASP A 35 9.41 -3.97 -2.88
C ASP A 35 9.89 -2.98 -1.82
N GLY A 36 8.97 -2.24 -1.21
CA GLY A 36 9.25 -1.29 -0.14
C GLY A 36 8.02 -1.00 0.71
N ALA A 37 8.22 -0.29 1.81
CA ALA A 37 7.13 0.32 2.55
C ALA A 37 7.59 1.64 3.14
N ALA A 38 6.72 2.65 3.10
CA ALA A 38 7.03 4.01 3.52
C ALA A 38 5.79 4.76 4.05
N PRO A 39 5.98 5.84 4.83
CA PRO A 39 4.88 6.73 5.23
C PRO A 39 4.15 7.33 4.03
N PHE A 40 2.85 7.59 4.16
CA PHE A 40 1.98 8.03 3.05
C PHE A 40 2.50 9.26 2.27
N ALA A 41 3.12 10.22 2.96
CA ALA A 41 3.68 11.43 2.33
C ALA A 41 5.01 11.20 1.61
N GLU A 42 5.70 10.08 1.89
CA GLU A 42 7.03 9.75 1.37
C GLU A 42 6.99 8.55 0.41
N ALA A 43 5.88 7.82 0.36
CA ALA A 43 5.74 6.59 -0.41
C ALA A 43 5.95 6.82 -1.91
N GLN A 44 6.88 6.04 -2.45
CA GLN A 44 7.27 6.05 -3.84
C GLN A 44 6.61 4.90 -4.61
N ALA A 45 6.92 4.79 -5.90
CA ALA A 45 6.51 3.64 -6.69
C ALA A 45 7.07 2.35 -6.09
N GLY A 46 6.21 1.35 -5.87
CA GLY A 46 6.59 0.08 -5.24
C GLY A 46 6.50 0.06 -3.71
N ASP A 47 6.37 1.22 -3.06
CA ASP A 47 6.14 1.27 -1.61
C ASP A 47 4.69 0.96 -1.27
N ILE A 48 4.50 0.05 -0.31
CA ILE A 48 3.23 -0.07 0.39
C ILE A 48 3.12 0.95 1.54
N THR A 49 1.95 1.56 1.65
CA THR A 49 1.60 2.48 2.73
C THR A 49 0.14 2.29 3.13
N PHE A 50 -0.32 3.02 4.14
CA PHE A 50 -1.74 3.04 4.50
C PHE A 50 -2.24 4.46 4.73
N LEU A 51 -3.53 4.65 4.47
CA LEU A 51 -4.24 5.89 4.75
C LEU A 51 -5.50 5.59 5.56
N ARG A 52 -5.65 6.29 6.69
CA ARG A 52 -6.86 6.29 7.51
C ARG A 52 -7.26 7.72 7.82
N GLY A 53 -8.47 8.11 7.42
CA GLY A 53 -8.97 9.47 7.58
C GLY A 53 -8.48 10.42 6.50
N GLU A 54 -8.56 11.72 6.77
CA GLU A 54 -8.21 12.77 5.82
C GLU A 54 -6.69 12.82 5.59
N ALA A 55 -6.28 12.80 4.31
CA ALA A 55 -4.87 12.92 3.91
C ALA A 55 -4.34 14.38 3.93
N GLY A 56 -5.23 15.36 4.11
CA GLY A 56 -4.91 16.77 3.83
C GLY A 56 -4.36 16.94 2.40
N ASP A 57 -3.30 17.73 2.29
CA ASP A 57 -2.58 17.99 1.03
C ASP A 57 -1.52 16.93 0.71
N ALA A 58 -1.25 15.99 1.63
CA ALA A 58 -0.27 14.94 1.38
C ALA A 58 -0.78 13.99 0.28
N ARG A 59 0.12 13.57 -0.60
CA ARG A 59 -0.13 12.55 -1.63
C ARG A 59 1.11 11.68 -1.79
N PRO A 60 0.95 10.35 -1.88
CA PRO A 60 2.02 9.47 -2.29
C PRO A 60 2.37 9.73 -3.76
N GLN A 61 3.55 9.29 -4.17
CA GLN A 61 3.92 9.34 -5.59
C GLN A 61 3.12 8.31 -6.40
N ALA A 62 3.07 8.51 -7.72
CA ALA A 62 2.45 7.57 -8.64
C ALA A 62 3.14 6.18 -8.53
N GLY A 63 2.34 5.12 -8.60
CA GLY A 63 2.80 3.73 -8.46
C GLY A 63 2.95 3.25 -7.02
N ALA A 64 2.69 4.09 -6.01
CA ALA A 64 2.58 3.63 -4.62
C ALA A 64 1.33 2.76 -4.42
N ILE A 65 1.39 1.88 -3.43
CA ILE A 65 0.31 0.98 -3.05
C ILE A 65 -0.27 1.45 -1.72
N VAL A 66 -1.52 1.89 -1.72
CA VAL A 66 -2.18 2.47 -0.54
C VAL A 66 -3.24 1.52 -0.01
N VAL A 67 -3.04 1.02 1.20
CA VAL A 67 -4.08 0.32 1.96
C VAL A 67 -5.04 1.35 2.55
N THR A 68 -6.32 1.31 2.19
CA THR A 68 -7.28 2.33 2.64
C THR A 68 -8.74 1.84 2.61
N GLN A 69 -9.68 2.71 3.00
CA GLN A 69 -11.11 2.45 2.95
C GLN A 69 -11.70 2.91 1.61
N SER A 70 -12.82 2.30 1.20
CA SER A 70 -13.46 2.54 -0.10
C SER A 70 -13.68 4.04 -0.39
N ALA A 71 -14.21 4.79 0.58
CA ALA A 71 -14.47 6.23 0.43
C ALA A 71 -13.22 7.11 0.23
N LEU A 72 -12.05 6.62 0.65
CA LEU A 72 -10.77 7.31 0.44
C LEU A 72 -10.08 6.85 -0.85
N ALA A 73 -10.26 5.58 -1.22
CA ALA A 73 -9.73 5.03 -2.47
C ALA A 73 -10.19 5.84 -3.70
N ASP A 74 -11.45 6.26 -3.71
CA ASP A 74 -12.01 7.08 -4.80
C ASP A 74 -11.33 8.45 -4.93
N LYS A 75 -10.71 8.97 -3.86
CA LYS A 75 -10.03 10.28 -3.83
C LYS A 75 -8.56 10.20 -4.23
N LEU A 76 -7.95 9.01 -4.25
CA LEU A 76 -6.52 8.84 -4.53
C LEU A 76 -6.17 8.97 -6.02
N GLY A 77 -7.17 8.87 -6.91
CA GLY A 77 -6.99 8.91 -8.35
C GLY A 77 -6.40 7.61 -8.92
N SER A 78 -6.29 7.53 -10.25
CA SER A 78 -5.84 6.32 -10.96
C SER A 78 -4.31 6.13 -10.98
N ALA A 79 -3.54 7.09 -10.45
CA ALA A 79 -2.08 7.06 -10.48
C ALA A 79 -1.47 6.14 -9.40
N VAL A 80 -2.27 5.68 -8.43
CA VAL A 80 -1.84 4.76 -7.38
C VAL A 80 -2.67 3.49 -7.40
N VAL A 81 -2.15 2.45 -6.77
CA VAL A 81 -2.89 1.22 -6.52
C VAL A 81 -3.52 1.31 -5.14
N ALA A 82 -4.80 1.01 -5.02
CA ALA A 82 -5.49 0.99 -3.73
C ALA A 82 -5.85 -0.46 -3.34
N LEU A 83 -5.51 -0.83 -2.11
CA LEU A 83 -5.96 -2.05 -1.45
C LEU A 83 -7.06 -1.67 -0.46
N VAL A 84 -8.30 -1.93 -0.84
CA VAL A 84 -9.49 -1.47 -0.14
C VAL A 84 -9.92 -2.48 0.92
N VAL A 85 -9.99 -2.01 2.16
CA VAL A 85 -10.29 -2.81 3.37
C VAL A 85 -11.04 -1.96 4.40
N ASP A 86 -11.69 -2.62 5.37
CA ASP A 86 -12.38 -1.92 6.46
C ASP A 86 -11.43 -1.32 7.49
N ASN A 87 -10.32 -2.00 7.78
CA ASN A 87 -9.33 -1.58 8.78
C ASN A 87 -7.92 -1.45 8.15
N PRO A 88 -7.60 -0.27 7.57
CA PRO A 88 -6.36 -0.07 6.83
C PRO A 88 -5.09 -0.33 7.64
N ARG A 89 -5.08 0.08 8.91
CA ARG A 89 -3.90 -0.06 9.77
C ARG A 89 -3.61 -1.53 10.11
N LEU A 90 -4.66 -2.32 10.36
CA LEU A 90 -4.53 -3.75 10.62
C LEU A 90 -4.06 -4.49 9.35
N ALA A 91 -4.73 -4.25 8.23
CA ALA A 91 -4.38 -4.90 6.96
C ALA A 91 -2.96 -4.55 6.50
N PHE A 92 -2.53 -3.30 6.68
CA PHE A 92 -1.14 -2.89 6.42
C PHE A 92 -0.15 -3.65 7.32
N ALA A 93 -0.44 -3.79 8.61
CA ALA A 93 0.42 -4.56 9.50
C ALA A 93 0.52 -6.05 9.06
N TRP A 94 -0.59 -6.65 8.64
CA TRP A 94 -0.60 -8.01 8.09
C TRP A 94 0.10 -8.13 6.73
N ALA A 95 -0.01 -7.11 5.88
CA ALA A 95 0.71 -7.08 4.61
C ALA A 95 2.23 -7.08 4.86
N LEU A 96 2.70 -6.31 5.84
CA LEU A 96 4.12 -6.29 6.21
C LEU A 96 4.62 -7.66 6.65
N THR A 97 3.83 -8.47 7.38
CA THR A 97 4.26 -9.83 7.78
C THR A 97 4.36 -10.83 6.62
N ARG A 98 3.96 -10.44 5.42
CA ARG A 98 4.14 -11.24 4.19
C ARG A 98 5.31 -10.75 3.34
N LEU A 99 5.76 -9.52 3.59
CA LEU A 99 6.84 -8.87 2.86
C LEU A 99 8.19 -9.03 3.56
N VAL A 100 8.25 -9.11 4.89
CA VAL A 100 9.48 -9.29 5.68
C VAL A 100 9.46 -10.50 6.60
#